data_AF-A0A6G2RZW7-F1
#
_entry.id   AF-A0A6G2RZW7-F1
#
_cell.length_a   1.000
_cell.length_b   1.000
_cell.length_c   1.000
_cell.angle_alpha   90.00
_cell.angle_beta   90.00
_cell.angle_gamma   90.00
#
_symmetry.space_group_name_H-M   'P 1'
#
loop_
_entity.id
_entity.type
_entity.pdbx_description
1 polymer ?
#
loop_
_entity_poly.entity_id
_entity_poly.type
_entity_poly.pdbx_seq_one_letter_code
_entity_poly.pdbx_strand_id
1 'polypeptide(L)'
;MTAYDRRLVEHLLPAVWDVEAAYGIRNPQSPDADMPKATTDPKAAGTLFAHLADIRLGWKTAPLSLGERQALVLRYGVDLPDDEAAAVQGVTDRAVRYRVERGVGKLAAHLNGHEYVDSYEELE
;
A
#
# COMPACT_ATOMS: atom_id res chain seq x y z
N MET A 1 -5.71 13.06 -11.82
CA MET A 1 -5.09 11.90 -11.15
C MET A 1 -5.52 11.94 -9.70
N THR A 2 -6.14 10.89 -9.20
CA THR A 2 -6.42 10.74 -7.76
C THR A 2 -5.09 10.59 -7.03
N ALA A 3 -4.81 11.49 -6.09
CA ALA A 3 -3.61 11.40 -5.26
C ALA A 3 -3.66 10.13 -4.41
N TYR A 4 -2.51 9.50 -4.14
CA TYR A 4 -2.41 8.36 -3.24
C TYR A 4 -2.63 8.82 -1.80
N ASP A 5 -3.78 8.51 -1.23
CA ASP A 5 -4.00 8.68 0.20
C ASP A 5 -3.61 7.41 0.97
N ARG A 6 -3.54 7.54 2.29
CA ARG A 6 -3.20 6.46 3.20
C ARG A 6 -4.09 5.23 3.02
N ARG A 7 -5.41 5.42 2.92
CA ARG A 7 -6.39 4.33 2.86
C ARG A 7 -6.23 3.53 1.57
N LEU A 8 -5.96 4.23 0.46
CA LEU A 8 -5.68 3.61 -0.83
C LEU A 8 -4.39 2.78 -0.77
N VAL A 9 -3.31 3.31 -0.18
CA VAL A 9 -2.06 2.54 -0.03
C VAL A 9 -2.25 1.30 0.84
N GLU A 10 -2.93 1.42 1.98
CA GLU A 10 -3.23 0.26 2.86
C GLU A 10 -4.04 -0.80 2.13
N HIS A 11 -5.00 -0.39 1.30
CA HIS A 11 -5.81 -1.29 0.49
C HIS A 11 -5.01 -1.99 -0.62
N LEU A 12 -4.02 -1.32 -1.21
CA LEU A 12 -3.21 -1.85 -2.31
C LEU A 12 -2.04 -2.72 -1.84
N LEU A 13 -1.55 -2.52 -0.61
CA LEU A 13 -0.36 -3.19 -0.07
C LEU A 13 -0.39 -4.73 -0.16
N PRO A 14 -1.50 -5.43 0.19
CA PRO A 14 -1.56 -6.88 0.05
C PRO A 14 -1.22 -7.38 -1.36
N ALA A 15 -1.59 -6.62 -2.40
CA ALA A 15 -1.35 -6.99 -3.81
C ALA A 15 0.13 -6.95 -4.25
N VAL A 16 1.01 -6.48 -3.36
CA VAL A 16 2.47 -6.58 -3.53
C VAL A 16 2.95 -8.01 -3.36
N TRP A 17 2.37 -8.77 -2.42
CA TRP A 17 2.82 -10.12 -2.06
C TRP A 17 1.88 -11.22 -2.52
N ASP A 18 0.59 -10.93 -2.61
CA ASP A 18 -0.42 -11.84 -3.13
C ASP A 18 -0.98 -11.32 -4.46
N VAL A 19 -0.75 -12.07 -5.54
CA VAL A 19 -1.28 -11.71 -6.86
C VAL A 19 -2.80 -11.90 -6.89
N GLU A 20 -3.34 -12.83 -6.09
CA GLU A 20 -4.77 -13.11 -6.05
C GLU A 20 -5.55 -12.01 -5.30
N ALA A 21 -4.92 -11.30 -4.37
CA ALA A 21 -5.49 -10.12 -3.72
C ALA A 21 -5.97 -9.05 -4.74
N ALA A 22 -5.36 -8.99 -5.93
CA ALA A 22 -5.81 -8.10 -7.00
C ALA A 22 -7.23 -8.42 -7.51
N TYR A 23 -7.67 -9.69 -7.45
CA TYR A 23 -9.03 -10.10 -7.86
C TYR A 23 -10.10 -9.76 -6.81
N GLY A 24 -9.69 -9.53 -5.55
CA GLY A 24 -10.58 -9.04 -4.48
C GLY A 24 -10.79 -7.52 -4.50
N ILE A 25 -9.98 -6.77 -5.26
CA ILE A 25 -10.12 -5.32 -5.40
C ILE A 25 -11.21 -5.03 -6.43
N ARG A 26 -12.36 -4.57 -5.95
CA ARG A 26 -13.50 -4.21 -6.83
C ARG A 26 -13.05 -3.10 -7.78
N ASN A 27 -13.06 -3.39 -9.08
CA ASN A 27 -12.95 -2.37 -10.11
C ASN A 27 -14.36 -1.80 -10.40
N PRO A 28 -14.73 -0.62 -9.89
CA PRO A 28 -16.05 -0.04 -10.15
C PRO A 28 -16.28 0.31 -11.63
N GLN A 29 -15.22 0.29 -12.46
CA GLN A 29 -15.28 0.50 -13.91
C GLN A 29 -15.31 -0.80 -14.72
N SER A 30 -15.28 -1.98 -14.07
CA SER A 30 -15.38 -3.24 -14.81
C SER A 30 -16.80 -3.40 -15.36
N PRO A 31 -16.96 -3.67 -16.67
CA PRO A 31 -18.25 -4.05 -17.24
C PRO A 31 -18.80 -5.32 -16.56
N ASP A 32 -20.12 -5.41 -16.40
CA ASP A 32 -20.78 -6.65 -15.96
C ASP A 32 -20.45 -7.81 -16.89
N ALA A 33 -20.45 -9.04 -16.34
CA ALA A 33 -19.96 -10.24 -17.03
C ALA A 33 -20.66 -10.53 -18.37
N ASP A 34 -21.90 -10.07 -18.54
CA ASP A 34 -22.70 -10.23 -19.76
C ASP A 34 -22.64 -9.03 -20.72
N MET A 35 -21.84 -8.00 -20.42
CA MET A 35 -21.70 -6.85 -21.30
C MET A 35 -20.47 -6.95 -22.23
N PRO A 36 -20.62 -6.62 -23.53
CA PRO A 36 -19.49 -6.58 -24.45
C PRO A 36 -18.44 -5.58 -23.96
N LYS A 37 -17.16 -5.97 -24.02
CA LYS A 37 -16.02 -5.12 -23.59
C LYS A 37 -16.09 -3.78 -24.32
N ALA A 38 -16.27 -2.70 -23.57
CA ALA A 38 -16.42 -1.36 -24.14
C ALA A 38 -15.15 -0.84 -24.86
N THR A 39 -13.97 -1.41 -24.57
CA THR A 39 -12.72 -1.11 -25.27
C THR A 39 -11.68 -2.21 -25.07
N THR A 40 -10.87 -2.46 -26.10
CA THR A 40 -9.71 -3.37 -26.08
C THR A 40 -8.38 -2.64 -25.82
N ASP A 41 -8.40 -1.32 -25.65
CA ASP A 41 -7.20 -0.52 -25.39
C ASP A 41 -6.79 -0.64 -23.90
N PRO A 42 -5.63 -1.26 -23.59
CA PRO A 42 -5.14 -1.40 -22.22
C PRO A 42 -4.91 -0.06 -21.51
N LYS A 43 -4.75 1.04 -22.27
CA LYS A 43 -4.60 2.39 -21.70
C LYS A 43 -5.91 2.98 -21.19
N ALA A 44 -7.04 2.45 -21.66
CA ALA A 44 -8.37 2.76 -21.14
C ALA A 44 -8.85 1.73 -20.09
N ALA A 45 -8.07 0.66 -19.87
CA ALA A 45 -8.39 -0.40 -18.92
C ALA A 45 -8.03 0.02 -17.48
N GLY A 46 -8.94 0.73 -16.82
CA GLY A 46 -9.05 0.87 -15.35
C GLY A 46 -7.84 1.45 -14.60
N THR A 47 -8.06 2.48 -13.80
CA THR A 47 -7.07 3.04 -12.86
C THR A 47 -6.46 1.98 -11.91
N LEU A 48 -7.15 0.85 -11.70
CA LEU A 48 -6.69 -0.25 -10.87
C LEU A 48 -5.35 -0.85 -11.31
N PHE A 49 -5.15 -1.15 -12.59
CA PHE A 49 -3.88 -1.76 -13.03
C PHE A 49 -2.70 -0.80 -12.91
N ALA A 50 -2.93 0.49 -13.10
CA ALA A 50 -1.94 1.53 -12.83
C ALA A 50 -1.59 1.55 -11.34
N HIS A 51 -2.59 1.57 -10.45
CA HIS A 51 -2.37 1.52 -9.00
C HIS A 51 -1.62 0.26 -8.54
N LEU A 52 -1.90 -0.91 -9.15
CA LEU A 52 -1.19 -2.16 -8.86
C LEU A 52 0.27 -2.13 -9.34
N ALA A 53 0.53 -1.53 -10.51
CA ALA A 53 1.90 -1.34 -11.00
C ALA A 53 2.66 -0.36 -10.09
N ASP A 54 2.02 0.75 -9.73
CA ASP A 54 2.58 1.80 -8.91
C ASP A 54 2.91 1.30 -7.50
N ILE A 55 2.00 0.59 -6.81
CA ILE A 55 2.29 0.09 -5.45
C ILE A 55 3.44 -0.93 -5.45
N ARG A 56 3.56 -1.76 -6.50
CA ARG A 56 4.66 -2.73 -6.64
C ARG A 56 5.99 -2.04 -6.90
N LEU A 57 5.98 -0.97 -7.69
CA LEU A 57 7.16 -0.14 -7.91
C LEU A 57 7.53 0.62 -6.63
N GLY A 58 6.56 1.29 -6.01
CA GLY A 58 6.72 2.02 -4.75
C GLY A 58 7.28 1.14 -3.64
N TRP A 59 6.80 -0.10 -3.49
CA TRP A 59 7.39 -1.05 -2.55
C TRP A 59 8.90 -1.26 -2.75
N LYS A 60 9.37 -1.31 -4.00
CA LYS A 60 10.78 -1.50 -4.32
C LYS A 60 11.61 -0.24 -4.11
N THR A 61 11.04 0.93 -4.43
CA THR A 61 11.82 2.18 -4.56
C THR A 61 11.63 3.18 -3.43
N ALA A 62 10.55 3.07 -2.64
CA ALA A 62 10.30 4.00 -1.54
C ALA A 62 11.38 3.90 -0.45
N PRO A 63 11.72 5.02 0.22
CA PRO A 63 12.78 5.10 1.23
C PRO A 63 12.32 4.54 2.59
N LEU A 64 11.96 3.25 2.60
CA LEU A 64 11.57 2.51 3.78
C LEU A 64 12.79 1.88 4.46
N SER A 65 12.92 2.09 5.76
CA SER A 65 13.84 1.35 6.62
C SER A 65 13.46 -0.14 6.68
N LEU A 66 14.41 -0.99 7.08
CA LEU A 66 14.15 -2.43 7.22
C LEU A 66 13.01 -2.71 8.21
N GLY A 67 12.96 -2.00 9.34
CA GLY A 67 11.91 -2.17 10.34
C GLY A 67 10.52 -1.77 9.84
N GLU A 68 10.43 -0.71 9.04
CA GLU A 68 9.17 -0.31 8.38
C GLU A 68 8.74 -1.36 7.35
N ARG A 69 9.66 -1.85 6.52
CA ARG A 69 9.36 -2.93 5.56
C ARG A 69 8.82 -4.17 6.27
N GLN A 70 9.53 -4.64 7.30
CA GLN A 70 9.09 -5.78 8.10
C GLN A 70 7.72 -5.54 8.72
N ALA A 71 7.46 -4.34 9.27
CA ALA A 71 6.19 -4.04 9.91
C ALA A 71 5.03 -4.07 8.91
N LEU A 72 5.24 -3.52 7.70
CA LEU A 72 4.25 -3.56 6.63
C LEU A 72 3.98 -4.99 6.13
N VAL A 73 4.99 -5.83 6.00
CA VAL A 73 4.79 -7.25 5.62
C VAL A 73 3.99 -7.97 6.71
N LEU A 74 4.38 -7.84 7.98
CA LEU A 74 3.70 -8.53 9.07
C LEU A 74 2.24 -8.06 9.18
N ARG A 75 1.99 -6.76 9.02
CA ARG A 75 0.65 -6.20 9.12
C ARG A 75 -0.26 -6.49 7.93
N TYR A 76 0.23 -6.33 6.71
CA TYR A 76 -0.61 -6.37 5.49
C TYR A 76 -0.38 -7.60 4.62
N GLY A 77 0.75 -8.28 4.76
CA GLY A 77 1.06 -9.51 4.04
C GLY A 77 0.71 -10.77 4.83
N VAL A 78 0.94 -10.75 6.14
CA VAL A 78 0.68 -11.90 7.04
C VAL A 78 -0.59 -11.69 7.89
N ASP A 79 -1.11 -10.46 7.96
CA ASP A 79 -2.26 -10.07 8.79
C ASP A 79 -2.05 -10.34 10.29
N LEU A 80 -0.83 -10.11 10.79
CA LEU A 80 -0.57 -10.18 12.23
C LEU A 80 -1.09 -8.93 12.96
N PRO A 81 -1.57 -9.09 14.21
CA PRO A 81 -1.81 -7.98 15.11
C PRO A 81 -0.49 -7.34 15.58
N ASP A 82 -0.59 -6.11 16.11
CA ASP A 82 0.58 -5.29 16.50
C ASP A 82 1.48 -5.98 17.54
N ASP A 83 0.91 -6.72 18.49
CA ASP A 83 1.60 -7.42 19.58
C ASP A 83 2.39 -8.65 19.10
N GLU A 84 1.81 -9.46 18.22
CA GLU A 84 2.53 -10.57 17.60
C GLU A 84 3.64 -10.07 16.67
N ALA A 85 3.36 -9.03 15.88
CA ALA A 85 4.39 -8.39 15.04
C ALA A 85 5.51 -7.77 15.89
N ALA A 86 5.19 -7.22 17.07
CA ALA A 86 6.16 -6.66 18.01
C ALA A 86 7.07 -7.74 18.60
N ALA A 87 6.49 -8.89 18.97
CA ALA A 87 7.25 -10.06 19.41
C ALA A 87 8.23 -10.54 18.32
N VAL A 88 7.78 -10.60 17.05
CA VAL A 88 8.63 -10.98 15.91
C VAL A 88 9.77 -9.97 15.69
N GLN A 89 9.50 -8.68 15.86
CA GLN A 89 10.48 -7.61 15.67
C GLN A 89 11.37 -7.32 16.89
N GLY A 90 11.07 -7.92 18.05
CA GLY A 90 11.78 -7.63 19.30
C GLY A 90 11.62 -6.18 19.77
N VAL A 91 10.44 -5.57 19.54
CA VAL A 91 10.13 -4.20 19.95
C VAL A 91 8.78 -4.14 20.68
N THR A 92 8.31 -2.93 21.02
CA THR A 92 6.97 -2.73 21.60
C THR A 92 5.90 -2.60 20.52
N ASP A 93 4.65 -2.90 20.87
CA ASP A 93 3.47 -2.75 19.99
C ASP A 93 3.35 -1.32 19.45
N ARG A 94 3.65 -0.33 20.32
CA ARG A 94 3.69 1.09 19.94
C ARG A 94 4.74 1.37 18.87
N ALA A 95 5.92 0.75 18.96
CA ALA A 95 6.97 0.90 17.96
C ALA A 95 6.58 0.27 16.62
N VAL A 96 5.89 -0.88 16.63
CA VAL A 96 5.33 -1.49 15.41
C VAL A 96 4.30 -0.58 14.78
N ARG A 97 3.33 -0.07 15.56
CA ARG A 97 2.30 0.83 15.05
C ARG A 97 2.90 2.08 14.40
N TYR A 98 3.87 2.70 15.06
CA TYR A 98 4.59 3.86 14.51
C TYR A 98 5.32 3.51 13.19
N ARG A 99 5.98 2.34 13.12
CA ARG A 99 6.61 1.85 11.87
C ARG A 99 5.60 1.61 10.75
N VAL A 100 4.44 1.05 11.05
CA VAL A 100 3.35 0.85 10.08
C VAL A 100 2.86 2.21 9.58
N GLU A 101 2.51 3.12 10.49
CA GLU A 101 2.01 4.46 10.15
C GLU A 101 3.01 5.23 9.28
N ARG A 102 4.27 5.29 9.71
CA ARG A 102 5.35 5.96 8.98
C ARG A 102 5.64 5.27 7.64
N GLY A 103 5.64 3.94 7.60
CA GLY A 103 5.88 3.18 6.38
C GLY A 103 4.81 3.42 5.32
N VAL A 104 3.53 3.41 5.70
CA VAL A 104 2.42 3.75 4.79
C VAL A 104 2.50 5.20 4.35
N GLY A 105 2.79 6.13 5.27
CA GLY A 105 2.96 7.55 4.95
C GLY A 105 4.07 7.79 3.92
N LYS A 106 5.22 7.15 4.08
CA LYS A 106 6.33 7.19 3.12
C LYS A 106 5.95 6.65 1.75
N LEU A 107 5.20 5.54 1.70
CA LEU A 107 4.70 5.00 0.44
C LEU A 107 3.75 5.99 -0.25
N ALA A 108 2.79 6.56 0.48
CA ALA A 108 1.87 7.55 -0.06
C ALA A 108 2.62 8.78 -0.60
N ALA A 109 3.55 9.35 0.16
CA ALA A 109 4.36 10.48 -0.28
C ALA A 109 5.18 10.13 -1.53
N HIS A 110 5.87 8.99 -1.51
CA HIS A 110 6.71 8.51 -2.63
C HIS A 110 5.90 8.32 -3.91
N LEU A 111 4.72 7.70 -3.83
CA LEU A 111 3.84 7.48 -4.98
C LEU A 111 3.25 8.78 -5.55
N ASN A 112 3.11 9.81 -4.73
CA ASN A 112 2.72 11.15 -5.19
C ASN A 112 3.92 12.01 -5.64
N GLY A 113 5.15 11.53 -5.51
CA GLY A 113 6.35 12.31 -5.82
C GLY A 113 6.64 13.44 -4.82
N HIS A 114 6.24 13.25 -3.56
CA HIS A 114 6.48 14.17 -2.47
C HIS A 114 7.46 13.60 -1.44
N GLU A 115 8.15 14.48 -0.74
CA GLU A 115 8.90 14.10 0.45
C GLU A 115 7.94 13.78 1.59
N TYR A 116 8.22 12.71 2.34
CA TYR A 116 7.46 12.38 3.53
C TYR A 116 7.88 13.30 4.68
N VAL A 117 6.93 14.06 5.21
CA VAL A 117 7.11 14.85 6.43
C VAL A 117 6.46 14.10 7.58
N ASP A 118 7.25 13.83 8.62
CA ASP A 118 6.72 13.23 9.85
C ASP A 118 6.11 14.35 10.71
N SER A 119 4.77 14.40 10.82
CA SER A 119 4.08 15.47 11.54
C SER A 119 4.41 15.55 13.03
N TYR A 120 5.12 14.55 13.59
CA TYR A 120 5.63 14.61 14.95
C TYR A 120 6.93 15.41 15.09
N GLU A 121 7.65 15.69 13.99
CA GLU A 121 8.84 16.57 13.98
C GLU A 121 8.45 18.06 13.99
N GLU A 122 7.21 18.42 13.64
CA GLU A 122 6.72 19.81 13.62
C GLU A 122 6.29 20.34 15.01
N LEU A 123 6.38 19.53 16.06
CA LEU A 123 6.02 19.90 17.45
C LEU A 123 7.23 20.20 18.34
N GLU A 124 8.43 20.32 17.77
CA GLU A 124 9.62 20.92 18.40
C GLU A 124 9.80 22.39 18.01
#